data_AF-A0A524HHV0-F1
#
_entry.id   AF-A0A524HHV0-F1
#
_cell.length_a   1.000
_cell.length_b   1.000
_cell.length_c   1.000
_cell.angle_alpha   90.00
_cell.angle_beta   90.00
_cell.angle_gamma   90.00
#
_symmetry.space_group_name_H-M   'P 1'
#
loop_
_entity.id
_entity.type
_entity.pdbx_description
1 polymer ?
#
loop_
_entity_poly.entity_id
_entity_poly.type
_entity_poly.pdbx_seq_one_letter_code
_entity_poly.pdbx_strand_id
1 'polypeptide(L)'
;IKNEEEVAGQERDYERAATMQTQRLRLEEEFQELRDTWESEHQLDEVVDEHDVAEVVSQWTGIPMTQMLEAEADKLLKMEERIHERIIGQHEAIEVISDAIRRARSGLKDPKRPIGSFIFIGPSGVGKTELAKALAEFMFDDEDALLRLDMSEYREQHTASRLFGAPPGYIGYEEGGQLTEAVRRRPYRVILFDEIEKAHPEVWNALLQILDNGRLTDGQGRQVDFRNTVLIMTSNLGTEYVSRSGSLGFLDSTATDKDIEAREKINKALKDAFRPEFLNRIDEIITFCPLSEKDMVQIVDLQLKEVEQRLADNGLQVSLTKKARLWLAKNGYSADFGARPLTRSLQKFIESPLSKKLLEGEYKDGDVVAVDLDPENEDALVFTKK
;
A
#
# COMPACT_ATOMS: atom_id res chain seq x y z
N ILE A 1 22.94 -38.70 -40.52
CA ILE A 1 22.39 -40.08 -40.46
C ILE A 1 21.08 -40.23 -41.23
N LYS A 2 19.92 -39.69 -40.80
CA LYS A 2 18.64 -39.90 -41.52
C LYS A 2 18.67 -39.41 -42.98
N ASN A 3 19.21 -38.21 -43.22
CA ASN A 3 19.43 -37.70 -44.59
C ASN A 3 20.49 -38.51 -45.37
N GLU A 4 21.46 -39.14 -44.71
CA GLU A 4 22.51 -39.92 -45.37
C GLU A 4 22.04 -41.33 -45.74
N GLU A 5 21.15 -41.92 -44.92
CA GLU A 5 20.41 -43.16 -45.22
C GLU A 5 19.53 -42.98 -46.46
N GLU A 6 18.78 -41.87 -46.55
CA GLU A 6 17.92 -41.55 -47.70
C GLU A 6 18.73 -41.33 -48.98
N VAL A 7 19.85 -40.61 -48.91
CA VAL A 7 20.74 -40.39 -50.06
C VAL A 7 21.38 -41.70 -50.54
N ALA A 8 21.88 -42.54 -49.63
CA ALA A 8 22.44 -43.85 -49.98
C ALA A 8 21.39 -44.80 -50.61
N GLY A 9 20.14 -44.73 -50.14
CA GLY A 9 19.02 -45.46 -50.74
C GLY A 9 18.68 -44.99 -52.17
N GLN A 10 18.74 -43.68 -52.43
CA GLN A 10 18.54 -43.11 -53.77
C GLN A 10 19.67 -43.47 -54.74
N GLU A 11 20.91 -43.56 -54.25
CA GLU A 11 22.10 -43.97 -55.02
C GLU A 11 22.18 -45.49 -55.26
N ARG A 12 21.23 -46.27 -54.72
CA ARG A 12 21.19 -47.75 -54.76
C ARG A 12 22.42 -48.41 -54.11
N ASP A 13 23.07 -47.70 -53.20
CA ASP A 13 24.13 -48.24 -52.36
C ASP A 13 23.50 -48.86 -51.11
N TYR A 14 22.94 -50.06 -51.32
CA TYR A 14 22.15 -50.76 -50.30
C TYR A 14 22.96 -51.17 -49.07
N GLU A 15 24.26 -51.41 -49.24
CA GLU A 15 25.15 -51.78 -48.14
C GLU A 15 25.37 -50.58 -47.23
N ARG A 16 25.67 -49.41 -47.81
CA ARG A 16 25.82 -48.17 -47.06
C ARG A 16 24.52 -47.74 -46.37
N ALA A 17 23.38 -47.84 -47.06
CA ALA A 17 22.07 -47.55 -46.48
C ALA A 17 21.76 -48.44 -45.27
N ALA A 18 22.05 -49.75 -45.36
CA ALA A 18 21.86 -50.68 -44.24
C ALA A 18 22.74 -50.36 -43.03
N THR A 19 24.00 -49.95 -43.23
CA THR A 19 24.86 -49.48 -42.13
C THR A 19 24.33 -48.22 -41.47
N MET A 20 23.87 -47.24 -42.26
CA MET A 20 23.31 -45.99 -41.73
C MET A 20 22.01 -46.23 -40.96
N GLN A 21 21.15 -47.13 -41.46
CA GLN A 21 19.93 -47.55 -40.78
C GLN A 21 20.23 -48.23 -39.45
N THR A 22 21.20 -49.14 -39.42
CA THR A 22 21.62 -49.84 -38.20
C THR A 22 22.18 -48.86 -37.16
N GLN A 23 22.99 -47.90 -37.61
CA GLN A 23 23.56 -46.88 -36.74
C GLN A 23 22.50 -45.91 -36.21
N ARG A 24 21.49 -45.56 -37.03
CA ARG A 24 20.34 -44.75 -36.60
C ARG A 24 19.55 -45.46 -35.52
N LEU A 25 19.17 -46.72 -35.74
CA LEU A 25 18.39 -47.51 -34.78
C LEU A 25 19.12 -47.61 -33.43
N ARG A 26 20.44 -47.85 -33.46
CA ARG A 26 21.25 -47.90 -32.24
C ARG A 26 21.27 -46.56 -31.48
N LEU A 27 21.40 -45.44 -32.18
CA LEU A 27 21.37 -44.11 -31.56
C LEU A 27 19.97 -43.72 -31.08
N GLU A 28 18.91 -44.18 -31.76
CA GLU A 28 17.52 -44.01 -31.30
C GLU A 28 17.26 -44.80 -30.02
N GLU A 29 17.77 -46.04 -29.91
CA GLU A 29 17.72 -46.83 -28.66
C GLU A 29 18.53 -46.17 -27.54
N GLU A 30 19.77 -45.76 -27.79
CA GLU A 30 20.61 -45.10 -26.79
C GLU A 30 20.00 -43.77 -26.32
N PHE A 31 19.38 -43.01 -27.22
CA PHE A 31 18.64 -41.79 -26.87
C PHE A 31 17.41 -42.09 -26.01
N GLN A 32 16.65 -43.13 -26.32
CA GLN A 32 15.49 -43.54 -25.51
C GLN A 32 15.93 -43.97 -24.11
N GLU A 33 16.97 -44.80 -23.98
CA GLU A 33 17.48 -45.22 -22.67
C GLU A 33 18.00 -44.04 -21.83
N LEU A 34 18.76 -43.13 -22.46
CA LEU A 34 19.24 -41.92 -21.79
C LEU A 34 18.09 -40.99 -21.39
N ARG A 35 17.07 -40.84 -22.24
CA ARG A 35 15.89 -40.04 -21.96
C ARG A 35 15.08 -40.62 -20.80
N ASP A 36 14.81 -41.91 -20.81
CA ASP A 36 14.02 -42.59 -19.76
C ASP A 36 14.76 -42.53 -18.42
N THR A 37 16.09 -42.70 -18.44
CA THR A 37 16.93 -42.54 -17.24
C THR A 37 16.89 -41.10 -16.74
N TRP A 38 17.03 -40.12 -17.64
CA TRP A 38 16.98 -38.70 -17.30
C TRP A 38 15.59 -38.27 -16.76
N GLU A 39 14.49 -38.73 -17.37
CA GLU A 39 13.12 -38.49 -16.91
C GLU A 39 12.86 -39.14 -15.54
N SER A 40 13.35 -40.35 -15.31
CA SER A 40 13.26 -41.02 -14.01
C SER A 40 14.08 -40.35 -12.91
N GLU A 41 15.24 -39.78 -13.25
CA GLU A 41 16.10 -39.04 -12.30
C GLU A 41 15.54 -37.65 -11.97
N HIS A 42 14.89 -36.98 -12.93
CA HIS A 42 14.45 -35.59 -12.78
C HIS A 42 12.99 -35.42 -12.36
N GLN A 43 12.19 -36.51 -12.27
CA GLN A 43 10.80 -36.51 -11.81
C GLN A 43 10.02 -35.27 -12.25
N LEU A 44 10.01 -35.00 -13.56
CA LEU A 44 9.22 -33.91 -14.11
C LEU A 44 7.75 -34.35 -14.08
N ASP A 45 6.94 -33.72 -13.24
CA ASP A 45 5.50 -33.81 -13.37
C ASP A 45 5.11 -33.16 -14.71
N GLU A 46 4.59 -33.96 -15.65
CA GLU A 46 4.11 -33.46 -16.96
C GLU A 46 2.80 -32.65 -16.82
N VAL A 47 2.20 -32.62 -15.63
CA VAL A 47 0.95 -31.93 -15.35
C VAL A 47 1.26 -30.67 -14.57
N VAL A 48 1.05 -29.52 -15.21
CA VAL A 48 1.12 -28.22 -14.55
C VAL A 48 -0.05 -28.13 -13.56
N ASP A 49 0.26 -28.00 -12.27
CA ASP A 49 -0.73 -27.83 -11.22
C ASP A 49 -1.01 -26.34 -10.91
N GLU A 50 -1.96 -26.07 -10.02
CA GLU A 50 -2.29 -24.69 -9.62
C GLU A 50 -1.12 -24.02 -8.87
N HIS A 51 -0.24 -24.79 -8.21
CA HIS A 51 0.93 -24.28 -7.49
C HIS A 51 2.04 -23.84 -8.43
N ASP A 52 2.28 -24.57 -9.52
CA ASP A 52 3.27 -24.24 -10.54
C ASP A 52 2.93 -22.91 -11.22
N VAL A 53 1.65 -22.70 -11.58
CA VAL A 53 1.17 -21.44 -12.15
C VAL A 53 1.31 -20.31 -11.12
N ALA A 54 0.94 -20.58 -9.86
CA ALA A 54 1.02 -19.62 -8.77
C ALA A 54 2.48 -19.19 -8.49
N GLU A 55 3.45 -20.10 -8.53
CA GLU A 55 4.86 -19.80 -8.30
C GLU A 55 5.44 -18.90 -9.41
N VAL A 56 5.16 -19.21 -10.68
CA VAL A 56 5.61 -18.39 -11.81
C VAL A 56 4.96 -17.00 -11.77
N VAL A 57 3.66 -16.92 -11.50
CA VAL A 57 2.95 -15.64 -11.36
C VAL A 57 3.48 -14.86 -10.16
N SER A 58 3.78 -15.52 -9.04
CA SER A 58 4.41 -14.91 -7.89
C SER A 58 5.79 -14.35 -8.20
N GLN A 59 6.63 -15.09 -8.93
CA GLN A 59 7.95 -14.60 -9.36
C GLN A 59 7.84 -13.37 -10.27
N TRP A 60 6.85 -13.32 -11.15
CA TRP A 60 6.65 -12.17 -12.06
C TRP A 60 6.02 -10.96 -11.38
N THR A 61 5.10 -11.19 -10.44
CA THR A 61 4.34 -10.12 -9.78
C THR A 61 4.96 -9.66 -8.45
N GLY A 62 5.86 -10.47 -7.87
CA GLY A 62 6.43 -10.28 -6.55
C GLY A 62 5.49 -10.65 -5.40
N ILE A 63 4.36 -11.33 -5.66
CA ILE A 63 3.31 -11.61 -4.66
C ILE A 63 3.05 -13.12 -4.54
N PRO A 64 3.26 -13.73 -3.36
CA PRO A 64 3.16 -15.18 -3.14
C PRO A 64 1.73 -15.72 -3.27
N MET A 65 1.48 -16.55 -4.29
CA MET A 65 0.14 -17.07 -4.64
C MET A 65 -0.20 -18.44 -4.00
N THR A 66 0.79 -19.24 -3.61
CA THR A 66 0.65 -20.68 -3.27
C THR A 66 0.03 -21.00 -1.90
N GLN A 67 -0.26 -20.02 -1.05
CA GLN A 67 -0.90 -20.24 0.26
C GLN A 67 -2.28 -19.53 0.40
N MET A 68 -2.83 -19.02 -0.70
CA MET A 68 -3.73 -17.86 -0.63
C MET A 68 -5.19 -18.11 -0.21
N LEU A 69 -5.93 -19.14 -0.65
CA LEU A 69 -7.41 -19.04 -0.50
C LEU A 69 -7.94 -19.07 0.94
N GLU A 70 -7.56 -20.04 1.77
CA GLU A 70 -7.99 -20.09 3.19
C GLU A 70 -7.26 -19.05 4.05
N ALA A 71 -5.96 -18.85 3.83
CA ALA A 71 -5.17 -17.89 4.60
C ALA A 71 -5.54 -16.43 4.29
N GLU A 72 -5.89 -16.11 3.04
CA GLU A 72 -6.35 -14.77 2.62
C GLU A 72 -7.75 -14.48 3.16
N ALA A 73 -8.65 -15.46 3.18
CA ALA A 73 -9.96 -15.31 3.80
C ALA A 73 -9.84 -14.99 5.30
N ASP A 74 -9.04 -15.76 6.04
CA ASP A 74 -8.77 -15.49 7.46
C ASP A 74 -8.06 -14.15 7.69
N LYS A 75 -7.14 -13.77 6.79
CA LYS A 75 -6.48 -12.45 6.80
C LYS A 75 -7.51 -11.33 6.67
N LEU A 76 -8.42 -11.43 5.70
CA LEU A 76 -9.47 -10.43 5.42
C LEU A 76 -10.55 -10.36 6.52
N LEU A 77 -10.84 -11.47 7.20
CA LEU A 77 -11.75 -11.50 8.34
C LEU A 77 -11.18 -10.79 9.57
N LYS A 78 -9.85 -10.68 9.68
CA LYS A 78 -9.14 -9.98 10.77
C LYS A 78 -8.54 -8.65 10.32
N MET A 79 -9.04 -8.08 9.22
CA MET A 79 -8.47 -6.89 8.59
C MET A 79 -8.45 -5.69 9.53
N GLU A 80 -9.57 -5.43 10.22
CA GLU A 80 -9.71 -4.33 11.16
C GLU A 80 -8.73 -4.45 12.32
N GLU A 81 -8.63 -5.64 12.90
CA GLU A 81 -7.70 -5.93 14.01
C GLU A 81 -6.26 -5.65 13.60
N ARG A 82 -5.82 -6.18 12.46
CA ARG A 82 -4.45 -5.98 11.96
C ARG A 82 -4.16 -4.53 11.60
N ILE A 83 -5.09 -3.83 10.96
CA ILE A 83 -4.91 -2.41 10.66
C ILE A 83 -4.83 -1.58 11.95
N HIS A 84 -5.60 -1.95 12.98
CA HIS A 84 -5.57 -1.27 14.27
C HIS A 84 -4.29 -1.46 15.09
N GLU A 85 -3.46 -2.45 14.77
CA GLU A 85 -2.13 -2.58 15.38
C GLU A 85 -1.24 -1.36 15.04
N ARG A 86 -1.47 -0.75 13.86
CA ARG A 86 -0.72 0.40 13.36
C ARG A 86 -1.53 1.70 13.38
N ILE A 87 -2.84 1.63 13.17
CA ILE A 87 -3.72 2.80 13.08
C ILE A 87 -4.57 2.93 14.35
N ILE A 88 -4.30 3.99 15.09
CA ILE A 88 -5.04 4.33 16.30
C ILE A 88 -6.27 5.18 15.97
N GLY A 89 -7.41 4.79 16.52
CA GLY A 89 -8.69 5.43 16.27
C GLY A 89 -9.22 5.13 14.86
N GLN A 90 -10.07 6.01 14.32
CA GLN A 90 -10.64 5.88 12.97
C GLN A 90 -11.38 4.54 12.70
N HIS A 91 -12.02 3.96 13.73
CA HIS A 91 -12.70 2.66 13.64
C HIS A 91 -13.70 2.59 12.46
N GLU A 92 -14.56 3.60 12.32
CA GLU A 92 -15.56 3.67 11.24
C GLU A 92 -14.90 3.70 9.85
N ALA A 93 -13.80 4.44 9.69
CA ALA A 93 -13.06 4.49 8.43
C ALA A 93 -12.49 3.11 8.06
N ILE A 94 -11.91 2.41 9.05
CA ILE A 94 -11.29 1.10 8.85
C ILE A 94 -12.35 0.04 8.54
N GLU A 95 -13.49 0.06 9.22
CA GLU A 95 -14.61 -0.85 8.98
C GLU A 95 -15.15 -0.71 7.55
N VAL A 96 -15.46 0.52 7.12
CA VAL A 96 -15.98 0.80 5.77
C VAL A 96 -15.00 0.34 4.67
N ILE A 97 -13.70 0.59 4.86
CA ILE A 97 -12.66 0.15 3.93
C ILE A 97 -12.58 -1.39 3.90
N SER A 98 -12.59 -2.02 5.06
CA SER A 98 -12.48 -3.47 5.20
C SER A 98 -13.66 -4.17 4.52
N ASP A 99 -14.88 -3.64 4.69
CA ASP A 99 -16.08 -4.13 4.00
C ASP A 99 -16.02 -3.97 2.48
N ALA A 100 -15.56 -2.81 1.99
CA ALA A 100 -15.38 -2.60 0.55
C ALA A 100 -14.36 -3.56 -0.06
N ILE A 101 -13.24 -3.82 0.63
CA ILE A 101 -12.20 -4.74 0.18
C ILE A 101 -12.66 -6.21 0.26
N ARG A 102 -13.36 -6.60 1.33
CA ARG A 102 -13.99 -7.94 1.42
C ARG A 102 -15.00 -8.18 0.31
N ARG A 103 -15.85 -7.20 -0.03
CA ARG A 103 -16.78 -7.29 -1.18
C ARG A 103 -16.04 -7.52 -2.49
N ALA A 104 -14.91 -6.84 -2.70
CA ALA A 104 -14.10 -7.02 -3.90
C ALA A 104 -13.43 -8.40 -3.97
N ARG A 105 -12.85 -8.86 -2.86
CA ARG A 105 -12.12 -10.14 -2.78
C ARG A 105 -13.03 -11.37 -2.77
N SER A 106 -14.26 -11.24 -2.27
CA SER A 106 -15.28 -12.29 -2.34
C SER A 106 -15.94 -12.44 -3.71
N GLY A 107 -15.53 -11.64 -4.71
CA GLY A 107 -16.11 -11.68 -6.05
C GLY A 107 -17.51 -11.07 -6.16
N LEU A 108 -17.97 -10.37 -5.12
CA LEU A 108 -19.27 -9.68 -5.10
C LEU A 108 -19.24 -8.31 -5.79
N LYS A 109 -18.05 -7.84 -6.20
CA LYS A 109 -17.83 -6.60 -6.94
C LYS A 109 -17.56 -6.89 -8.42
N ASP A 110 -17.83 -5.90 -9.28
CA ASP A 110 -17.45 -5.96 -10.70
C ASP A 110 -15.93 -6.19 -10.87
N PRO A 111 -15.49 -7.30 -11.49
CA PRO A 111 -14.08 -7.63 -11.67
C PRO A 111 -13.36 -6.71 -12.67
N LYS A 112 -14.08 -5.84 -13.38
CA LYS A 112 -13.49 -4.83 -14.27
C LYS A 112 -13.03 -3.58 -13.53
N ARG A 113 -13.44 -3.37 -12.28
CA ARG A 113 -13.09 -2.16 -11.52
C ARG A 113 -11.90 -2.44 -10.59
N PRO A 114 -11.19 -1.40 -10.12
CA PRO A 114 -10.16 -1.54 -9.08
C PRO A 114 -10.72 -2.24 -7.84
N ILE A 115 -9.85 -2.84 -7.01
CA ILE A 115 -10.25 -3.55 -5.77
C ILE A 115 -11.07 -2.62 -4.87
N GLY A 116 -10.63 -1.37 -4.70
CA GLY A 116 -11.35 -0.35 -3.94
C GLY A 116 -11.02 1.04 -4.46
N SER A 117 -11.98 1.94 -4.36
CA SER A 117 -11.82 3.37 -4.67
C SER A 117 -12.41 4.21 -3.56
N PHE A 118 -11.58 5.04 -2.95
CA PHE A 118 -11.88 5.72 -1.70
C PHE A 118 -11.52 7.20 -1.76
N ILE A 119 -12.39 8.06 -1.21
CA ILE A 119 -12.06 9.45 -0.90
C ILE A 119 -11.91 9.60 0.62
N PHE A 120 -10.73 10.00 1.08
CA PHE A 120 -10.43 10.27 2.48
C PHE A 120 -10.54 11.77 2.76
N ILE A 121 -11.57 12.14 3.53
CA ILE A 121 -11.84 13.52 3.95
C ILE A 121 -11.43 13.67 5.39
N GLY A 122 -10.74 14.75 5.74
CA GLY A 122 -10.39 15.02 7.14
C GLY A 122 -9.21 15.98 7.26
N PRO A 123 -8.94 16.51 8.46
CA PRO A 123 -7.87 17.47 8.65
C PRO A 123 -6.49 16.84 8.43
N SER A 124 -5.47 17.68 8.32
CA SER A 124 -4.09 17.21 8.18
C SER A 124 -3.62 16.47 9.43
N GLY A 125 -2.91 15.36 9.24
CA GLY A 125 -2.23 14.65 10.33
C GLY A 125 -3.11 13.76 11.22
N VAL A 126 -4.32 13.41 10.78
CA VAL A 126 -5.21 12.45 11.47
C VAL A 126 -5.01 10.99 11.07
N GLY A 127 -4.10 10.69 10.13
CA GLY A 127 -3.76 9.32 9.73
C GLY A 127 -4.16 8.89 8.32
N LYS A 128 -4.67 9.79 7.46
CA LYS A 128 -5.06 9.46 6.05
C LYS A 128 -3.97 8.73 5.26
N THR A 129 -2.75 9.28 5.25
CA THR A 129 -1.60 8.69 4.55
C THR A 129 -1.09 7.43 5.26
N GLU A 130 -1.17 7.38 6.59
CA GLU A 130 -0.70 6.24 7.36
C GLU A 130 -1.60 5.02 7.14
N LEU A 131 -2.92 5.24 7.05
CA LEU A 131 -3.86 4.18 6.68
C LEU A 131 -3.59 3.64 5.27
N ALA A 132 -3.21 4.50 4.32
CA ALA A 132 -2.84 4.04 2.98
C ALA A 132 -1.59 3.13 2.99
N LYS A 133 -0.60 3.42 3.85
CA LYS A 133 0.57 2.56 4.05
C LYS A 133 0.20 1.24 4.72
N ALA A 134 -0.59 1.30 5.80
CA ALA A 134 -1.08 0.12 6.49
C ALA A 134 -1.89 -0.80 5.56
N LEU A 135 -2.67 -0.22 4.64
CA LEU A 135 -3.37 -0.98 3.60
C LEU A 135 -2.40 -1.61 2.59
N ALA A 136 -1.33 -0.91 2.20
CA ALA A 136 -0.33 -1.46 1.27
C ALA A 136 0.38 -2.67 1.89
N GLU A 137 0.84 -2.52 3.13
CA GLU A 137 1.42 -3.61 3.91
C GLU A 137 0.43 -4.76 4.10
N PHE A 138 -0.80 -4.49 4.53
CA PHE A 138 -1.79 -5.54 4.78
C PHE A 138 -2.17 -6.30 3.49
N MET A 139 -2.37 -5.59 2.38
CA MET A 139 -2.88 -6.21 1.15
C MET A 139 -1.80 -6.85 0.28
N PHE A 140 -0.58 -6.31 0.32
CA PHE A 140 0.50 -6.69 -0.59
C PHE A 140 1.78 -7.11 0.13
N ASP A 141 1.73 -7.23 1.46
CA ASP A 141 2.84 -7.60 2.34
C ASP A 141 4.10 -6.73 2.13
N ASP A 142 3.87 -5.48 1.69
CA ASP A 142 4.92 -4.52 1.36
C ASP A 142 4.40 -3.07 1.42
N GLU A 143 4.99 -2.25 2.29
CA GLU A 143 4.70 -0.81 2.37
C GLU A 143 5.06 -0.06 1.08
N ASP A 144 6.12 -0.47 0.38
CA ASP A 144 6.57 0.15 -0.87
C ASP A 144 5.62 -0.13 -2.05
N ALA A 145 4.63 -1.01 -1.84
CA ALA A 145 3.49 -1.14 -2.74
C ALA A 145 2.64 0.15 -2.79
N LEU A 146 2.82 1.10 -1.87
CA LEU A 146 2.21 2.43 -1.94
C LEU A 146 2.88 3.32 -2.99
N LEU A 147 2.11 3.74 -4.01
CA LEU A 147 2.49 4.83 -4.91
C LEU A 147 1.80 6.11 -4.46
N ARG A 148 2.57 7.06 -3.91
CA ARG A 148 2.06 8.38 -3.52
C ARG A 148 2.31 9.42 -4.61
N LEU A 149 1.27 10.18 -4.94
CA LEU A 149 1.29 11.26 -5.91
C LEU A 149 0.66 12.51 -5.29
N ASP A 150 1.43 13.59 -5.20
CA ASP A 150 0.92 14.88 -4.71
C ASP A 150 0.27 15.65 -5.88
N MET A 151 -1.05 15.83 -5.81
CA MET A 151 -1.80 16.49 -6.89
C MET A 151 -1.53 17.99 -7.00
N SER A 152 -0.87 18.59 -6.01
CA SER A 152 -0.37 19.96 -6.12
C SER A 152 0.72 20.10 -7.18
N GLU A 153 1.45 19.03 -7.53
CA GLU A 153 2.44 19.01 -8.62
C GLU A 153 1.78 18.92 -10.02
N TYR A 154 0.54 18.44 -10.08
CA TYR A 154 -0.20 18.17 -11.33
C TYR A 154 -1.31 19.20 -11.60
N ARG A 155 -1.09 20.46 -11.19
CA ARG A 155 -2.03 21.58 -11.39
C ARG A 155 -2.11 22.06 -12.84
N GLU A 156 -1.05 21.85 -13.61
CA GLU A 156 -0.94 22.33 -14.98
C GLU A 156 -1.10 21.20 -15.99
N GLN A 157 -1.60 21.52 -17.18
CA GLN A 157 -1.82 20.53 -18.25
C GLN A 157 -0.54 19.75 -18.61
N HIS A 158 0.58 20.45 -18.65
CA HIS A 158 1.86 19.86 -19.06
C HIS A 158 2.46 18.94 -17.99
N THR A 159 2.17 19.14 -16.70
CA THR A 159 2.55 18.20 -15.62
C THR A 159 1.57 17.05 -15.54
N ALA A 160 0.27 17.31 -15.70
CA ALA A 160 -0.77 16.27 -15.76
C ALA A 160 -0.51 15.25 -16.88
N SER A 161 -0.13 15.70 -18.07
CA SER A 161 0.25 14.82 -19.19
C SER A 161 1.41 13.87 -18.85
N ARG A 162 2.38 14.29 -18.01
CA ARG A 162 3.50 13.42 -17.60
C ARG A 162 3.07 12.25 -16.72
N LEU A 163 1.93 12.37 -16.03
CA LEU A 163 1.42 11.30 -15.17
C LEU A 163 1.01 10.06 -15.97
N PHE A 164 0.40 10.26 -17.15
CA PHE A 164 -0.15 9.17 -17.98
C PHE A 164 0.67 8.90 -19.24
N GLY A 165 1.56 9.83 -19.61
CA GLY A 165 2.38 9.80 -20.81
C GLY A 165 1.92 10.90 -21.78
N ALA A 166 2.86 11.67 -22.29
CA ALA A 166 2.53 12.75 -23.21
C ALA A 166 2.01 12.17 -24.53
N PRO A 167 1.06 12.83 -25.22
CA PRO A 167 0.62 12.40 -26.55
C PRO A 167 1.68 12.69 -27.64
N PRO A 168 1.57 12.07 -28.83
CA PRO A 168 2.50 12.30 -29.93
C PRO A 168 2.64 13.80 -30.25
N GLY A 169 3.88 14.30 -30.30
CA GLY A 169 4.20 15.70 -30.61
C GLY A 169 4.46 16.61 -29.39
N TYR A 170 4.40 16.08 -28.17
CA TYR A 170 4.78 16.80 -26.95
C TYR A 170 6.14 16.31 -26.39
N ILE A 171 6.84 17.19 -25.67
CA ILE A 171 8.10 16.84 -24.97
C ILE A 171 7.79 15.76 -23.91
N GLY A 172 8.56 14.67 -23.91
CA GLY A 172 8.33 13.52 -23.02
C GLY A 172 7.45 12.43 -23.62
N TYR A 173 7.14 12.47 -24.93
CA TYR A 173 6.41 11.38 -25.61
C TYR A 173 7.11 10.01 -25.53
N GLU A 174 8.45 10.00 -25.56
CA GLU A 174 9.23 8.77 -25.43
C GLU A 174 9.31 8.26 -23.97
N GLU A 175 9.05 9.13 -22.99
CA GLU A 175 8.97 8.77 -21.58
C GLU A 175 7.55 8.26 -21.27
N GLY A 176 7.43 7.02 -20.82
CA GLY A 176 6.16 6.49 -20.33
C GLY A 176 5.63 7.32 -19.15
N GLY A 177 4.31 7.34 -18.94
CA GLY A 177 3.72 8.10 -17.85
C GLY A 177 4.16 7.60 -16.47
N GLN A 178 4.37 8.51 -15.53
CA GLN A 178 4.81 8.14 -14.18
C GLN A 178 3.88 7.13 -13.49
N LEU A 179 2.57 7.33 -13.58
CA LEU A 179 1.57 6.42 -13.02
C LEU A 179 1.45 5.15 -13.86
N THR A 180 1.34 5.30 -15.18
CA THR A 180 1.13 4.18 -16.10
C THR A 180 2.31 3.20 -16.09
N GLU A 181 3.54 3.68 -16.05
CA GLU A 181 4.74 2.85 -15.89
C GLU A 181 4.82 2.19 -14.52
N ALA A 182 4.54 2.94 -13.45
CA ALA A 182 4.59 2.41 -12.08
C ALA A 182 3.61 1.26 -11.86
N VAL A 183 2.40 1.37 -12.42
CA VAL A 183 1.37 0.33 -12.35
C VAL A 183 1.66 -0.82 -13.32
N ARG A 184 2.18 -0.53 -14.52
CA ARG A 184 2.56 -1.60 -15.46
C ARG A 184 3.67 -2.49 -14.90
N ARG A 185 4.65 -1.91 -14.19
CA ARG A 185 5.74 -2.67 -13.55
C ARG A 185 5.26 -3.46 -12.34
N ARG A 186 4.32 -2.91 -11.57
CA ARG A 186 3.75 -3.56 -10.39
C ARG A 186 2.25 -3.26 -10.32
N PRO A 187 1.39 -4.17 -10.83
CA PRO A 187 -0.06 -3.94 -10.93
C PRO A 187 -0.80 -4.00 -9.59
N TYR A 188 -0.21 -4.60 -8.57
CA TYR A 188 -0.79 -4.84 -7.26
C TYR A 188 -0.26 -3.80 -6.26
N ARG A 189 -1.00 -2.70 -6.11
CA ARG A 189 -0.53 -1.52 -5.37
C ARG A 189 -1.67 -0.70 -4.79
N VAL A 190 -1.35 0.03 -3.73
CA VAL A 190 -2.17 1.15 -3.27
C VAL A 190 -1.68 2.41 -3.96
N ILE A 191 -2.58 3.18 -4.55
CA ILE A 191 -2.25 4.43 -5.25
C ILE A 191 -2.94 5.56 -4.49
N LEU A 192 -2.14 6.46 -3.93
CA LEU A 192 -2.59 7.59 -3.12
C LEU A 192 -2.43 8.89 -3.89
N PHE A 193 -3.56 9.51 -4.25
CA PHE A 193 -3.64 10.85 -4.81
C PHE A 193 -3.89 11.85 -3.67
N ASP A 194 -2.84 12.54 -3.23
CA ASP A 194 -2.92 13.52 -2.15
C ASP A 194 -3.46 14.86 -2.66
N GLU A 195 -4.38 15.50 -1.94
CA GLU A 195 -4.99 16.79 -2.30
C GLU A 195 -5.66 16.80 -3.69
N ILE A 196 -6.52 15.82 -3.98
CA ILE A 196 -7.11 15.60 -5.31
C ILE A 196 -7.85 16.82 -5.89
N GLU A 197 -8.37 17.70 -5.04
CA GLU A 197 -9.02 18.96 -5.45
C GLU A 197 -8.07 19.94 -6.15
N LYS A 198 -6.76 19.75 -6.03
CA LYS A 198 -5.73 20.60 -6.68
C LYS A 198 -5.35 20.09 -8.07
N ALA A 199 -5.72 18.87 -8.44
CA ALA A 199 -5.32 18.29 -9.71
C ALA A 199 -5.94 19.01 -10.92
N HIS A 200 -5.22 19.00 -12.05
CA HIS A 200 -5.75 19.46 -13.33
C HIS A 200 -6.93 18.57 -13.80
N PRO A 201 -7.94 19.12 -14.49
CA PRO A 201 -9.10 18.34 -14.98
C PRO A 201 -8.76 17.11 -15.85
N GLU A 202 -7.62 17.10 -16.55
CA GLU A 202 -7.17 15.92 -17.30
C GLU A 202 -6.88 14.72 -16.40
N VAL A 203 -6.37 14.94 -15.19
CA VAL A 203 -6.18 13.87 -14.19
C VAL A 203 -7.51 13.24 -13.83
N TRP A 204 -8.55 14.05 -13.66
CA TRP A 204 -9.89 13.57 -13.32
C TRP A 204 -10.49 12.72 -14.46
N ASN A 205 -10.31 13.14 -15.70
CA ASN A 205 -10.78 12.39 -16.87
C ASN A 205 -10.11 11.01 -16.97
N ALA A 206 -8.81 10.93 -16.68
CA ALA A 206 -8.09 9.66 -16.65
C ALA A 206 -8.54 8.78 -15.47
N LEU A 207 -8.74 9.36 -14.29
CA LEU A 207 -9.27 8.64 -13.12
C LEU A 207 -10.66 8.06 -13.38
N LEU A 208 -11.55 8.79 -14.06
CA LEU A 208 -12.86 8.25 -14.45
C LEU A 208 -12.73 6.98 -15.30
N GLN A 209 -11.79 6.95 -16.27
CA GLN A 209 -11.55 5.75 -17.08
C GLN A 209 -11.07 4.57 -16.24
N ILE A 210 -10.18 4.83 -15.29
CA ILE A 210 -9.67 3.83 -14.36
C ILE A 210 -10.80 3.30 -13.45
N LEU A 211 -11.63 4.19 -12.89
CA LEU A 211 -12.72 3.82 -11.99
C LEU A 211 -13.82 3.01 -12.70
N ASP A 212 -14.04 3.26 -13.99
CA ASP A 212 -15.07 2.60 -14.80
C ASP A 212 -14.63 1.23 -15.33
N ASN A 213 -13.42 1.16 -15.90
CA ASN A 213 -12.98 0.00 -16.67
C ASN A 213 -11.75 -0.69 -16.07
N GLY A 214 -11.20 -0.17 -14.97
CA GLY A 214 -9.97 -0.67 -14.35
C GLY A 214 -8.78 -0.64 -15.31
N ARG A 215 -8.83 0.19 -16.34
CA ARG A 215 -7.81 0.27 -17.38
C ARG A 215 -7.63 1.70 -17.85
N LEU A 216 -6.40 2.01 -18.21
CA LEU A 216 -6.05 3.28 -18.85
C LEU A 216 -5.19 3.01 -20.08
N THR A 217 -5.39 3.77 -21.14
CA THR A 217 -4.48 3.75 -22.29
C THR A 217 -3.47 4.89 -22.11
N ASP A 218 -2.18 4.57 -22.12
CA ASP A 218 -1.11 5.58 -22.01
C ASP A 218 -0.94 6.39 -23.30
N GLY A 219 -0.10 7.43 -23.25
CA GLY A 219 0.20 8.28 -24.42
C GLY A 219 0.82 7.53 -25.61
N GLN A 220 1.33 6.31 -25.40
CA GLN A 220 1.93 5.43 -26.42
C GLN A 220 0.93 4.38 -26.94
N GLY A 221 -0.33 4.41 -26.47
CA GLY A 221 -1.37 3.47 -26.88
C GLY A 221 -1.35 2.12 -26.17
N ARG A 222 -0.57 1.95 -25.10
CA ARG A 222 -0.51 0.71 -24.33
C ARG A 222 -1.62 0.71 -23.29
N GLN A 223 -2.31 -0.42 -23.12
CA GLN A 223 -3.27 -0.59 -22.02
C GLN A 223 -2.56 -0.98 -20.73
N VAL A 224 -2.82 -0.23 -19.66
CA VAL A 224 -2.37 -0.50 -18.30
C VAL A 224 -3.56 -0.94 -17.46
N ASP A 225 -3.36 -1.98 -16.66
CA ASP A 225 -4.38 -2.62 -15.84
C ASP A 225 -4.31 -2.14 -14.38
N PHE A 226 -5.43 -1.62 -13.88
CA PHE A 226 -5.64 -1.10 -12.53
C PHE A 226 -6.60 -1.97 -11.72
N ARG A 227 -7.11 -3.09 -12.26
CA ARG A 227 -8.07 -3.97 -11.56
C ARG A 227 -7.55 -4.49 -10.22
N ASN A 228 -6.23 -4.67 -10.10
CA ASN A 228 -5.56 -5.15 -8.89
C ASN A 228 -5.06 -4.00 -7.97
N THR A 229 -5.53 -2.78 -8.20
CA THR A 229 -5.11 -1.61 -7.40
C THR A 229 -6.18 -1.18 -6.40
N VAL A 230 -5.74 -0.54 -5.32
CA VAL A 230 -6.61 0.25 -4.43
C VAL A 230 -6.32 1.71 -4.66
N LEU A 231 -7.35 2.48 -5.03
CA LEU A 231 -7.25 3.91 -5.28
C LEU A 231 -7.72 4.67 -4.05
N ILE A 232 -6.84 5.52 -3.51
CA ILE A 232 -7.13 6.39 -2.38
C ILE A 232 -6.90 7.82 -2.83
N MET A 233 -7.87 8.69 -2.60
CA MET A 233 -7.76 10.12 -2.86
C MET A 233 -7.95 10.86 -1.55
N THR A 234 -7.00 11.70 -1.14
CA THR A 234 -7.20 12.53 0.04
C THR A 234 -7.75 13.89 -0.38
N SER A 235 -8.60 14.44 0.47
CA SER A 235 -9.03 15.83 0.35
C SER A 235 -9.09 16.49 1.72
N ASN A 236 -8.79 17.79 1.75
CA ASN A 236 -8.97 18.64 2.92
C ASN A 236 -10.28 19.46 2.84
N LEU A 237 -11.13 19.18 1.85
CA LEU A 237 -12.43 19.85 1.67
C LEU A 237 -13.39 19.52 2.82
N GLY A 238 -14.10 20.54 3.30
CA GLY A 238 -15.12 20.39 4.33
C GLY A 238 -14.58 19.99 5.70
N THR A 239 -13.28 20.14 5.93
CA THR A 239 -12.62 19.83 7.20
C THR A 239 -13.07 20.73 8.34
N GLU A 240 -13.50 21.95 8.02
CA GLU A 240 -14.12 22.90 8.95
C GLU A 240 -15.47 22.42 9.50
N TYR A 241 -16.14 21.48 8.81
CA TYR A 241 -17.41 20.90 9.24
C TYR A 241 -17.24 19.57 9.96
N VAL A 242 -16.06 18.95 9.89
CA VAL A 242 -15.74 17.74 10.65
C VAL A 242 -15.65 18.14 12.12
N SER A 243 -16.72 17.86 12.87
CA SER A 243 -16.86 18.29 14.26
C SER A 243 -15.88 17.54 15.18
N ARG A 244 -15.49 18.18 16.30
CA ARG A 244 -14.71 17.55 17.39
C ARG A 244 -15.53 16.56 18.21
N SER A 245 -16.86 16.53 18.03
CA SER A 245 -17.72 15.54 18.65
C SER A 245 -17.66 14.29 17.77
N GLY A 246 -16.81 13.34 18.18
CA GLY A 246 -16.62 12.08 17.47
C GLY A 246 -17.95 11.36 17.21
N SER A 247 -17.96 10.56 16.12
CA SER A 247 -19.10 9.86 15.54
C SER A 247 -19.99 10.73 14.64
N LEU A 248 -19.46 11.06 13.47
CA LEU A 248 -20.28 11.26 12.28
C LEU A 248 -20.72 9.86 11.80
N GLY A 249 -21.64 9.20 12.52
CA GLY A 249 -22.02 7.79 12.31
C GLY A 249 -23.16 7.60 11.33
N PHE A 250 -23.01 6.69 10.35
CA PHE A 250 -24.12 6.25 9.49
C PHE A 250 -24.88 5.15 10.27
N LEU A 251 -26.22 5.26 10.30
CA LEU A 251 -27.19 4.25 10.75
C LEU A 251 -27.54 4.07 12.23
N ASP A 252 -26.87 4.68 13.21
CA ASP A 252 -27.38 4.62 14.59
C ASP A 252 -28.43 5.69 14.90
N SER A 253 -29.47 5.29 15.64
CA SER A 253 -30.67 6.08 15.99
C SER A 253 -30.40 7.26 16.94
N THR A 254 -29.13 7.62 17.12
CA THR A 254 -28.60 8.64 18.02
C THR A 254 -27.69 9.64 17.30
N ALA A 255 -27.80 9.78 15.98
CA ALA A 255 -27.15 10.87 15.26
C ALA A 255 -27.71 12.21 15.76
N THR A 256 -26.83 13.12 16.21
CA THR A 256 -27.26 14.46 16.62
C THR A 256 -27.67 15.24 15.37
N ASP A 257 -28.65 16.14 15.46
CA ASP A 257 -29.02 17.03 14.34
C ASP A 257 -27.79 17.76 13.74
N LYS A 258 -26.79 18.03 14.58
CA LYS A 258 -25.50 18.64 14.18
C LYS A 258 -24.63 17.76 13.27
N ASP A 259 -24.65 16.45 13.47
CA ASP A 259 -23.85 15.50 12.68
C ASP A 259 -24.45 15.35 11.28
N ILE A 260 -25.78 15.33 11.20
CA ILE A 260 -26.51 15.33 9.92
C ILE A 260 -26.21 16.63 9.15
N GLU A 261 -26.31 17.78 9.80
CA GLU A 261 -26.00 19.07 9.18
C GLU A 261 -24.55 19.17 8.69
N ALA A 262 -23.59 18.64 9.47
CA ALA A 262 -22.19 18.58 9.08
C ALA A 262 -21.98 17.70 7.82
N ARG A 263 -22.64 16.54 7.74
CA ARG A 263 -22.59 15.67 6.54
C ARG A 263 -23.15 16.34 5.31
N GLU A 264 -24.27 17.04 5.45
CA GLU A 264 -24.86 17.77 4.32
C GLU A 264 -23.91 18.85 3.80
N LYS A 265 -23.22 19.56 4.70
CA LYS A 265 -22.21 20.56 4.33
C LYS A 265 -20.99 19.94 3.65
N ILE A 266 -20.48 18.81 4.16
CA ILE A 266 -19.39 18.06 3.52
C ILE A 266 -19.81 17.58 2.13
N ASN A 267 -20.99 16.96 2.01
CA ASN A 267 -21.52 16.49 0.74
C ASN A 267 -21.71 17.63 -0.26
N LYS A 268 -22.14 18.81 0.21
CA LYS A 268 -22.23 20.00 -0.64
C LYS A 268 -20.85 20.46 -1.12
N ALA A 269 -19.88 20.58 -0.21
CA ALA A 269 -18.51 20.95 -0.58
C ALA A 269 -17.88 19.97 -1.59
N LEU A 270 -18.16 18.67 -1.44
CA LEU A 270 -17.74 17.65 -2.39
C LEU A 270 -18.40 17.81 -3.76
N LYS A 271 -19.71 18.06 -3.81
CA LYS A 271 -20.43 18.28 -5.07
C LYS A 271 -20.04 19.58 -5.78
N ASP A 272 -19.61 20.58 -5.02
CA ASP A 272 -19.11 21.84 -5.57
C ASP A 272 -17.71 21.69 -6.17
N ALA A 273 -16.85 20.87 -5.54
CA ALA A 273 -15.48 20.63 -6.01
C ALA A 273 -15.38 19.52 -7.07
N PHE A 274 -16.16 18.45 -6.92
CA PHE A 274 -16.14 17.26 -7.76
C PHE A 274 -17.42 17.12 -8.56
N ARG A 275 -17.28 16.71 -9.82
CA ARG A 275 -18.44 16.42 -10.68
C ARG A 275 -19.23 15.23 -10.10
N PRO A 276 -20.57 15.25 -10.13
CA PRO A 276 -21.39 14.14 -9.65
C PRO A 276 -21.04 12.79 -10.29
N GLU A 277 -20.66 12.80 -11.57
CA GLU A 277 -20.20 11.62 -12.30
C GLU A 277 -19.00 10.95 -11.62
N PHE A 278 -18.05 11.74 -11.10
CA PHE A 278 -16.88 11.22 -10.40
C PHE A 278 -17.25 10.59 -9.07
N LEU A 279 -18.05 11.30 -8.26
CA LEU A 279 -18.49 10.81 -6.94
C LEU A 279 -19.29 9.50 -7.06
N ASN A 280 -20.09 9.33 -8.11
CA ASN A 280 -20.86 8.11 -8.35
C ASN A 280 -20.00 6.90 -8.75
N ARG A 281 -18.71 7.09 -9.08
CA ARG A 281 -17.76 6.01 -9.42
C ARG A 281 -16.82 5.65 -8.28
N ILE A 282 -16.88 6.38 -7.17
CA ILE A 282 -16.17 6.07 -5.94
C ILE A 282 -16.98 5.03 -5.18
N ASP A 283 -16.32 4.04 -4.60
CA ASP A 283 -17.02 3.02 -3.82
C ASP A 283 -17.46 3.58 -2.47
N GLU A 284 -16.57 4.26 -1.75
CA GLU A 284 -16.88 4.85 -0.44
C GLU A 284 -16.18 6.20 -0.22
N ILE A 285 -16.88 7.14 0.43
CA ILE A 285 -16.34 8.42 0.89
C ILE A 285 -16.20 8.35 2.41
N ILE A 286 -14.97 8.45 2.90
CA ILE A 286 -14.61 8.14 4.27
C ILE A 286 -14.18 9.43 4.97
N THR A 287 -14.82 9.71 6.11
CA THR A 287 -14.52 10.88 6.93
C THR A 287 -13.65 10.50 8.11
N PHE A 288 -12.49 11.13 8.24
CA PHE A 288 -11.55 10.96 9.35
C PHE A 288 -11.85 11.99 10.43
N CYS A 289 -12.03 11.50 11.64
CA CYS A 289 -12.29 12.35 12.80
C CYS A 289 -10.99 12.97 13.34
N PRO A 290 -11.05 14.14 13.99
CA PRO A 290 -9.94 14.65 14.78
C PRO A 290 -9.54 13.65 15.87
N LEU A 291 -8.23 13.55 16.13
CA LEU A 291 -7.69 12.67 17.16
C LEU A 291 -8.09 13.15 18.55
N SER A 292 -8.58 12.25 19.39
CA SER A 292 -8.85 12.54 20.81
C SER A 292 -7.55 12.51 21.63
N GLU A 293 -7.59 13.06 22.85
CA GLU A 293 -6.45 12.97 23.78
C GLU A 293 -6.07 11.51 24.08
N LYS A 294 -7.05 10.60 24.13
CA LYS A 294 -6.81 9.17 24.32
C LYS A 294 -6.08 8.55 23.14
N ASP A 295 -6.50 8.89 21.91
CA ASP A 295 -5.85 8.43 20.68
C ASP A 295 -4.41 8.95 20.65
N MET A 296 -4.20 10.22 21.00
CA MET A 296 -2.86 10.82 21.05
C MET A 296 -1.93 10.11 22.02
N VAL A 297 -2.40 9.70 23.20
CA VAL A 297 -1.58 8.92 24.14
C VAL A 297 -1.20 7.56 23.56
N GLN A 298 -2.13 6.88 22.88
CA GLN A 298 -1.84 5.61 22.22
C GLN A 298 -0.87 5.77 21.03
N ILE A 299 -0.97 6.88 20.28
CA ILE A 299 -0.04 7.20 19.19
C ILE A 299 1.36 7.49 19.75
N VAL A 300 1.46 8.16 20.90
CA VAL A 300 2.74 8.35 21.62
C VAL A 300 3.35 6.99 21.95
N ASP A 301 2.56 6.06 22.50
CA ASP A 301 3.03 4.71 22.83
C ASP A 301 3.50 3.95 21.58
N LEU A 302 2.80 4.08 20.46
CA LEU A 302 3.16 3.44 19.20
C LEU A 302 4.50 3.97 18.66
N GLN A 303 4.65 5.30 18.53
CA GLN A 303 5.90 5.90 18.03
C GLN A 303 7.07 5.69 19.00
N LEU A 304 6.80 5.64 20.30
CA LEU A 304 7.82 5.40 21.31
C LEU A 304 8.45 4.02 21.15
N LYS A 305 7.69 2.98 20.73
CA LYS A 305 8.26 1.64 20.48
C LYS A 305 9.40 1.67 19.46
N GLU A 306 9.26 2.45 18.39
CA GLU A 306 10.31 2.61 17.38
C GLU A 306 11.55 3.33 17.94
N VAL A 307 11.33 4.28 18.85
CA VAL A 307 12.42 4.98 19.57
C VAL A 307 13.10 4.02 20.54
N GLU A 308 12.33 3.24 21.30
CA GLU A 308 12.82 2.25 22.26
C GLU A 308 13.65 1.17 21.57
N GLN A 309 13.23 0.67 20.39
CA GLN A 309 14.03 -0.27 19.60
C GLN A 309 15.39 0.32 19.23
N ARG A 310 15.41 1.54 18.66
CA ARG A 310 16.67 2.21 18.28
C ARG A 310 17.59 2.47 19.47
N LEU A 311 17.04 2.79 20.64
CA LEU A 311 17.83 3.01 21.86
C LEU A 311 18.30 1.68 22.46
N ALA A 312 17.50 0.62 22.39
CA ALA A 312 17.87 -0.71 22.84
C ALA A 312 19.02 -1.31 22.03
N ASP A 313 19.08 -1.03 20.72
CA ASP A 313 20.22 -1.39 19.86
C ASP A 313 21.53 -0.70 20.30
N ASN A 314 21.42 0.45 20.98
CA ASN A 314 22.52 1.17 21.62
C ASN A 314 22.62 0.85 23.13
N GLY A 315 21.98 -0.24 23.57
CA GLY A 315 22.00 -0.78 24.92
C GLY A 315 21.28 0.05 25.98
N LEU A 316 20.41 0.97 25.59
CA LEU A 316 19.68 1.81 26.51
C LEU A 316 18.19 1.47 26.49
N GLN A 317 17.64 1.08 27.64
CA GLN A 317 16.19 0.85 27.77
C GLN A 317 15.52 2.12 28.30
N VAL A 318 14.40 2.51 27.70
CA VAL A 318 13.63 3.68 28.13
C VAL A 318 12.25 3.26 28.61
N SER A 319 11.76 3.91 29.67
CA SER A 319 10.39 3.75 30.14
C SER A 319 9.77 5.10 30.47
N LEU A 320 8.61 5.40 29.90
CA LEU A 320 7.88 6.65 30.16
C LEU A 320 6.80 6.46 31.24
N THR A 321 6.69 7.43 32.16
CA THR A 321 5.57 7.50 33.09
C THR A 321 4.28 7.96 32.39
N LYS A 322 3.12 7.72 33.02
CA LYS A 322 1.82 8.18 32.50
C LYS A 322 1.76 9.70 32.34
N LYS A 323 2.42 10.46 33.23
CA LYS A 323 2.46 11.92 33.18
C LYS A 323 3.28 12.40 31.98
N ALA A 324 4.45 11.81 31.74
CA ALA A 324 5.28 12.11 30.58
C ALA A 324 4.53 11.82 29.26
N ARG A 325 3.81 10.68 29.17
CA ARG A 325 3.00 10.35 27.99
C ARG A 325 1.92 11.39 27.70
N LEU A 326 1.16 11.79 28.72
CA LEU A 326 0.11 12.81 28.58
C LEU A 326 0.71 14.17 28.16
N TRP A 327 1.86 14.52 28.73
CA TRP A 327 2.55 15.76 28.37
C TRP A 327 3.04 15.75 26.91
N LEU A 328 3.60 14.63 26.45
CA LEU A 328 4.00 14.45 25.04
C LEU A 328 2.80 14.44 24.10
N ALA A 329 1.68 13.83 24.50
CA ALA A 329 0.44 13.83 23.72
C ALA A 329 -0.08 15.27 23.52
N LYS A 330 -0.02 16.12 24.55
CA LYS A 330 -0.42 17.53 24.47
C LYS A 330 0.53 18.36 23.61
N ASN A 331 1.84 18.20 23.78
CA ASN A 331 2.84 18.96 23.01
C ASN A 331 2.98 18.47 21.56
N GLY A 332 2.72 17.19 21.31
CA GLY A 332 2.78 16.57 20.00
C GLY A 332 1.50 16.72 19.17
N TYR A 333 0.42 17.23 19.77
CA TYR A 333 -0.85 17.50 19.08
C TYR A 333 -0.98 18.96 18.69
N SER A 334 -1.40 19.21 17.45
CA SER A 334 -1.84 20.51 16.98
C SER A 334 -3.21 20.38 16.31
N ALA A 335 -4.11 21.34 16.54
CA ALA A 335 -5.41 21.35 15.88
C ALA A 335 -5.28 21.42 14.33
N ASP A 336 -4.25 22.11 13.83
CA ASP A 336 -4.03 22.33 12.39
C ASP A 336 -3.27 21.17 11.73
N PHE A 337 -2.41 20.50 12.49
CA PHE A 337 -1.46 19.49 11.96
C PHE A 337 -1.64 18.08 12.53
N GLY A 338 -2.63 17.86 13.40
CA GLY A 338 -2.89 16.59 14.06
C GLY A 338 -1.67 16.09 14.84
N ALA A 339 -1.33 14.81 14.67
CA ALA A 339 -0.18 14.17 15.32
C ALA A 339 1.17 14.40 14.61
N ARG A 340 1.21 15.13 13.47
CA ARG A 340 2.47 15.36 12.71
C ARG A 340 3.62 15.94 13.55
N PRO A 341 3.40 16.86 14.52
CA PRO A 341 4.47 17.40 15.36
C PRO A 341 5.07 16.39 16.35
N LEU A 342 4.42 15.25 16.58
CA LEU A 342 4.80 14.30 17.61
C LEU A 342 6.21 13.72 17.40
N THR A 343 6.55 13.30 16.18
CA THR A 343 7.88 12.75 15.88
C THR A 343 8.98 13.76 16.19
N ARG A 344 8.78 15.04 15.84
CA ARG A 344 9.72 16.12 16.19
C ARG A 344 9.79 16.36 17.69
N SER A 345 8.66 16.22 18.39
CA SER A 345 8.60 16.36 19.85
C SER A 345 9.35 15.24 20.55
N LEU A 346 9.19 13.99 20.12
CA LEU A 346 9.96 12.85 20.62
C LEU A 346 11.45 13.03 20.36
N GLN A 347 11.84 13.46 19.15
CA GLN A 347 13.24 13.74 18.84
C GLN A 347 13.85 14.84 19.72
N LYS A 348 13.12 15.94 19.90
CA LYS A 348 13.59 17.11 20.67
C LYS A 348 13.66 16.82 22.16
N PHE A 349 12.63 16.18 22.73
CA PHE A 349 12.46 16.04 24.16
C PHE A 349 12.94 14.70 24.71
N ILE A 350 13.12 13.66 23.88
CA ILE A 350 13.57 12.33 24.33
C ILE A 350 14.89 11.97 23.65
N GLU A 351 14.93 11.85 22.32
CA GLU A 351 16.11 11.32 21.61
C GLU A 351 17.34 12.23 21.80
N SER A 352 17.18 13.55 21.63
CA SER A 352 18.31 14.49 21.71
C SER A 352 18.92 14.56 23.11
N PRO A 353 18.13 14.70 24.21
CA PRO A 353 18.68 14.66 25.56
C PRO A 353 19.34 13.33 25.92
N LEU A 354 18.74 12.19 25.55
CA LEU A 354 19.31 10.88 25.82
C LEU A 354 20.61 10.65 25.05
N SER A 355 20.66 11.06 23.78
CA SER A 355 21.87 10.96 22.95
C SER A 355 23.02 11.76 23.55
N LYS A 356 22.75 12.97 24.06
CA LYS A 356 23.76 13.80 24.73
C LYS A 356 24.30 13.12 25.98
N LYS A 357 23.43 12.61 26.85
CA LYS A 357 23.81 11.93 28.09
C LYS A 357 24.55 10.61 27.86
N LEU A 358 24.19 9.89 26.80
CA LEU A 358 24.89 8.69 26.37
C LEU A 358 26.33 9.02 25.94
N LEU A 359 26.52 10.09 25.15
CA LEU A 359 27.84 10.57 24.73
C LEU A 359 28.69 11.12 25.88
N GLU A 360 28.05 11.72 26.90
CA GLU A 360 28.71 12.17 28.13
C GLU A 360 29.13 11.00 29.05
N GLY A 361 28.66 9.77 28.75
CA GLY A 361 28.96 8.58 29.53
C GLY A 361 28.17 8.45 30.83
N GLU A 362 27.07 9.20 30.97
CA GLU A 362 26.18 9.12 32.16
C GLU A 362 25.45 7.77 32.23
N TYR A 363 25.20 7.15 31.07
CA TYR A 363 24.54 5.86 30.94
C TYR A 363 25.47 4.81 30.35
N LYS A 364 25.36 3.58 30.84
CA LYS A 364 26.07 2.39 30.39
C LYS A 364 25.12 1.42 29.71
N ASP A 365 25.71 0.50 28.96
CA ASP A 365 25.03 -0.61 28.31
C ASP A 365 24.20 -1.42 29.32
N GLY A 366 22.91 -1.60 29.03
CA GLY A 366 21.92 -2.27 29.87
C GLY A 366 21.19 -1.39 30.88
N ASP A 367 21.48 -0.09 30.95
CA ASP A 367 20.79 0.82 31.87
C ASP A 367 19.34 1.07 31.45
N VAL A 368 18.46 1.17 32.46
CA VAL A 368 17.05 1.54 32.27
C VAL A 368 16.86 3.00 32.69
N VAL A 369 16.41 3.84 31.76
CA VAL A 369 16.09 5.25 31.99
C VAL A 369 14.59 5.42 32.14
N ALA A 370 14.15 5.96 33.28
CA ALA A 370 12.78 6.38 33.50
C ALA A 370 12.64 7.88 33.16
N VAL A 371 11.71 8.18 32.27
CA VAL A 371 11.37 9.54 31.83
C VAL A 371 10.08 9.96 32.51
N ASP A 372 10.14 11.04 33.29
CA ASP A 372 8.98 11.64 33.97
C ASP A 372 8.90 13.14 33.69
N LEU A 373 7.73 13.74 33.98
CA LEU A 373 7.56 15.19 33.93
C LEU A 373 8.28 15.83 35.12
N ASP A 374 9.00 16.93 34.88
CA ASP A 374 9.68 17.68 35.93
C ASP A 374 8.65 18.27 36.91
N PRO A 375 8.75 18.00 38.23
CA PRO A 375 7.85 18.56 39.22
C PRO A 375 8.01 20.07 39.43
N GLU A 376 9.15 20.66 39.05
CA GLU A 376 9.42 22.10 39.20
C GLU A 376 9.23 22.89 37.89
N ASN A 377 9.28 22.21 36.74
CA ASN A 377 9.11 22.82 35.43
C ASN A 377 8.13 22.03 34.55
N GLU A 378 6.90 22.51 34.44
CA GLU A 378 5.85 21.84 33.66
C GLU A 378 6.17 21.69 32.16
N ASP A 379 7.23 22.32 31.65
CA ASP A 379 7.68 22.23 30.25
C ASP A 379 8.93 21.34 30.03
N ALA A 380 9.40 20.64 31.06
CA ALA A 380 10.61 19.81 30.98
C ALA A 380 10.37 18.35 31.38
N LEU A 381 11.13 17.44 30.76
CA LEU A 381 11.20 16.03 31.15
C LEU A 381 12.49 15.76 31.92
N VAL A 382 12.39 14.97 32.98
CA VAL A 382 13.51 14.52 33.80
C VAL A 382 13.82 13.06 33.48
N PHE A 383 15.11 12.75 33.36
CA PHE A 383 15.62 11.43 33.07
C PHE A 383 16.32 10.88 34.30
N THR A 384 15.77 9.80 34.85
CA THR A 384 16.31 9.13 36.05
C THR A 384 16.78 7.73 35.68
N LYS A 385 17.96 7.35 36.16
CA LYS A 385 18.46 5.98 36.04
C LYS A 385 17.76 5.11 37.08
N LYS A 386 17.22 3.96 36.65
CA LYS A 386 16.66 2.94 37.55
C LYS A 386 17.72 1.99 38.07
#